data_AF-A0A9X1P4K2-F1
#
_entry.id   AF-A0A9X1P4K2-F1
#
_cell.length_a   1.000
_cell.length_b   1.000
_cell.length_c   1.000
_cell.angle_alpha   90.00
_cell.angle_beta   90.00
_cell.angle_gamma   90.00
#
_symmetry.space_group_name_H-M   'P 1'
#
loop_
_entity.id
_entity.type
_entity.pdbx_description
1 polymer ?
#
loop_
_entity_poly.entity_id
_entity_poly.type
_entity_poly.pdbx_seq_one_letter_code
_entity_poly.pdbx_strand_id
1 'polypeptide(L)'
;MNTLGIAAVAIYAAMNGAVLFWLAVQTGRIRQREKVFMGDGGNPRMIRVMRGHANAIEFIPITLIAMTLAALLGTSAPIIHLLGILLTAGRVLHALHFTAADAPMWQRMAGTSLSFLAMAGASLAALVSGVMVLAG
;
A
#
# COMPACT_ATOMS: atom_id res chain seq x y z
N MET A 1 5.68 -11.62 22.88
CA MET A 1 5.33 -10.76 21.73
C MET A 1 6.48 -10.78 20.74
N ASN A 2 6.20 -10.96 19.45
CA ASN A 2 7.22 -10.96 18.39
C ASN A 2 7.66 -9.52 18.05
N THR A 3 8.57 -8.99 18.86
CA THR A 3 9.05 -7.61 18.75
C THR A 3 9.74 -7.34 17.41
N LEU A 4 10.47 -8.31 16.85
CA LEU A 4 11.12 -8.19 15.54
C LEU A 4 10.10 -8.06 14.41
N GLY A 5 9.04 -8.88 14.41
CA GLY A 5 7.96 -8.77 13.43
C GLY A 5 7.25 -7.42 13.51
N ILE A 6 6.95 -6.94 14.71
CA ILE A 6 6.31 -5.63 14.92
C ILE A 6 7.22 -4.47 14.48
N ALA A 7 8.52 -4.55 14.77
CA ALA A 7 9.48 -3.56 14.29
C ALA A 7 9.54 -3.51 12.75
N ALA A 8 9.49 -4.67 12.09
CA ALA A 8 9.40 -4.74 10.63
C ALA A 8 8.12 -4.07 10.12
N VAL A 9 6.95 -4.36 10.70
CA VAL A 9 5.69 -3.69 10.35
C VAL A 9 5.80 -2.17 10.51
N ALA A 10 6.39 -1.68 11.60
CA ALA A 10 6.54 -0.24 11.84
C ALA A 10 7.34 0.47 10.73
N ILE A 11 8.41 -0.17 10.25
CA ILE A 11 9.21 0.34 9.12
C ILE A 11 8.34 0.48 7.87
N TYR A 12 7.62 -0.59 7.49
CA TYR A 12 6.82 -0.55 6.27
C TYR A 12 5.57 0.33 6.40
N ALA A 13 5.02 0.48 7.60
CA ALA A 13 3.95 1.44 7.88
C ALA A 13 4.44 2.88 7.65
N ALA A 14 5.62 3.23 8.15
CA ALA A 14 6.22 4.55 7.91
C ALA A 14 6.52 4.78 6.42
N MET A 15 7.10 3.80 5.73
CA MET A 15 7.39 3.90 4.29
C MET A 15 6.12 4.07 3.45
N ASN A 16 5.08 3.27 3.69
CA ASN A 16 3.82 3.40 2.94
C ASN A 16 3.01 4.64 3.36
N GLY A 17 3.15 5.10 4.60
CA GLY A 17 2.66 6.40 5.05
C GLY A 17 3.30 7.55 4.27
N ALA A 18 4.60 7.48 4.01
CA ALA A 18 5.30 8.45 3.16
C ALA A 18 4.80 8.42 1.70
N VAL A 19 4.51 7.23 1.15
CA VAL A 19 3.89 7.09 -0.19
C VAL A 19 2.51 7.74 -0.24
N LEU A 20 1.65 7.50 0.77
CA LEU A 20 0.33 8.12 0.87
C LEU A 20 0.43 9.64 0.98
N PHE A 21 1.33 10.14 1.83
CA PHE A 21 1.59 11.56 1.98
C PHE A 21 2.05 12.19 0.66
N TRP A 22 2.95 11.54 -0.06
CA TRP A 22 3.39 11.99 -1.37
C TRP A 22 2.23 12.06 -2.38
N LEU A 23 1.39 11.03 -2.46
CA LEU A 23 0.21 11.04 -3.33
C LEU A 23 -0.78 12.15 -2.96
N ALA A 24 -0.96 12.45 -1.67
CA ALA A 24 -1.79 13.56 -1.20
C ALA A 24 -1.23 14.90 -1.68
N VAL A 25 0.10 15.11 -1.55
CA VAL A 25 0.78 16.31 -2.05
C VAL A 25 0.63 16.43 -3.58
N GLN A 26 0.81 15.35 -4.34
CA GLN A 26 0.63 15.38 -5.80
C GLN A 26 -0.81 15.70 -6.20
N THR A 27 -1.78 15.12 -5.49
CA THR A 27 -3.20 15.41 -5.69
C THR A 27 -3.49 16.89 -5.48
N GLY A 28 -2.99 17.49 -4.39
CA GLY A 28 -3.14 18.93 -4.12
C GLY A 28 -2.48 19.82 -5.17
N ARG A 29 -1.27 19.47 -5.63
CA ARG A 29 -0.54 20.20 -6.68
C ARG A 29 -1.30 20.18 -8.02
N ILE A 30 -1.78 19.02 -8.44
CA ILE A 30 -2.57 18.89 -9.68
C ILE A 30 -3.87 19.67 -9.53
N ARG A 31 -4.55 19.54 -8.38
CA ARG A 31 -5.79 20.26 -8.09
C ARG A 31 -5.64 21.77 -8.25
N GLN A 32 -4.57 22.35 -7.69
CA GLN A 32 -4.26 23.77 -7.80
C GLN A 32 -3.94 24.18 -9.24
N ARG A 33 -3.08 23.42 -9.94
CA ARG A 33 -2.65 23.73 -11.31
C ARG A 33 -3.79 23.69 -12.31
N GLU A 34 -4.63 22.68 -12.20
CA GLU A 34 -5.75 22.44 -13.11
C GLU A 34 -7.03 23.19 -12.67
N LYS A 35 -6.96 23.97 -11.58
CA LYS A 35 -8.06 24.79 -11.02
C LYS A 35 -9.35 24.00 -10.72
N VAL A 36 -9.21 22.74 -10.29
CA VAL A 36 -10.35 21.87 -9.98
C VAL A 36 -10.67 21.94 -8.49
N PHE A 37 -11.70 22.67 -8.07
CA PHE A 37 -11.98 22.80 -6.62
C PHE A 37 -12.48 21.50 -5.96
N MET A 38 -13.45 20.82 -6.59
CA MET A 38 -14.06 19.59 -6.07
C MET A 38 -14.21 18.56 -7.19
N GLY A 39 -14.19 17.26 -6.82
CA GLY A 39 -14.22 16.16 -7.78
C GLY A 39 -12.98 16.15 -8.67
N ASP A 40 -13.16 15.68 -9.91
CA ASP A 40 -12.13 15.61 -10.94
C ASP A 40 -12.23 16.70 -12.03
N GLY A 41 -13.37 17.41 -12.12
CA GLY A 41 -13.58 18.50 -13.07
C GLY A 41 -13.46 18.10 -14.54
N GLY A 42 -13.62 16.81 -14.87
CA GLY A 42 -13.38 16.27 -16.20
C GLY A 42 -11.90 16.25 -16.61
N ASN A 43 -10.98 16.57 -15.70
CA ASN A 43 -9.55 16.67 -16.00
C ASN A 43 -8.87 15.28 -15.92
N PRO A 44 -8.31 14.77 -17.02
CA PRO A 44 -7.71 13.41 -17.02
C PRO A 44 -6.56 13.22 -16.02
N ARG A 45 -5.78 14.28 -15.73
CA ARG A 45 -4.70 14.21 -14.74
C ARG A 45 -5.26 14.13 -13.33
N MET A 46 -6.34 14.87 -13.06
CA MET A 46 -7.02 14.82 -11.77
C MET A 46 -7.64 13.44 -11.52
N ILE A 47 -8.33 12.87 -12.52
CA ILE A 47 -8.87 11.50 -12.46
C ILE A 47 -7.75 10.50 -12.14
N ARG A 48 -6.62 10.61 -12.85
CA ARG A 48 -5.48 9.72 -12.67
C ARG A 48 -4.95 9.78 -11.23
N VAL A 49 -4.54 10.95 -10.75
CA VAL A 49 -3.95 11.04 -9.41
C VAL A 49 -4.93 10.65 -8.29
N MET A 50 -6.22 10.98 -8.44
CA MET A 50 -7.27 10.54 -7.51
C MET A 50 -7.40 9.02 -7.46
N ARG A 51 -7.36 8.33 -8.60
CA ARG A 51 -7.35 6.86 -8.63
C ARG A 51 -6.08 6.31 -7.99
N GLY A 52 -4.92 6.94 -8.21
CA GLY A 52 -3.68 6.57 -7.53
C GLY A 52 -3.81 6.61 -6.00
N HIS A 53 -4.36 7.71 -5.48
CA HIS A 53 -4.57 7.89 -4.03
C HIS A 53 -5.64 6.95 -3.45
N ALA A 54 -6.78 6.80 -4.13
CA ALA A 54 -7.84 5.88 -3.73
C ALA A 54 -7.34 4.43 -3.69
N ASN A 55 -6.60 3.98 -4.70
CA ASN A 55 -6.01 2.64 -4.66
C ASN A 55 -5.02 2.52 -3.49
N ALA A 56 -4.20 3.54 -3.21
CA ALA A 56 -3.27 3.47 -2.10
C ALA A 56 -4.01 3.26 -0.74
N ILE A 57 -5.12 3.96 -0.51
CA ILE A 57 -5.90 3.82 0.73
C ILE A 57 -6.73 2.52 0.79
N GLU A 58 -7.04 1.91 -0.35
CA GLU A 58 -7.70 0.60 -0.42
C GLU A 58 -6.73 -0.54 -0.07
N PHE A 59 -5.46 -0.46 -0.49
CA PHE A 59 -4.49 -1.55 -0.31
C PHE A 59 -3.61 -1.41 0.94
N ILE A 60 -3.11 -0.22 1.27
CA ILE A 60 -2.08 -0.05 2.31
C ILE A 60 -2.64 -0.37 3.71
N PRO A 61 -3.74 0.24 4.19
CA PRO A 61 -4.15 0.10 5.58
C PRO A 61 -4.53 -1.34 5.92
N ILE A 62 -5.34 -2.00 5.09
CA ILE A 62 -5.77 -3.36 5.36
C ILE A 62 -4.60 -4.36 5.34
N THR A 63 -3.64 -4.17 4.43
CA THR A 63 -2.44 -5.02 4.37
C THR A 63 -1.57 -4.83 5.61
N LEU A 64 -1.34 -3.58 6.05
CA LEU A 64 -0.57 -3.31 7.26
C LEU A 64 -1.26 -3.83 8.53
N ILE A 65 -2.59 -3.72 8.61
CA ILE A 65 -3.39 -4.30 9.72
C ILE A 65 -3.20 -5.82 9.75
N ALA A 66 -3.37 -6.50 8.63
CA ALA A 66 -3.18 -7.95 8.54
C ALA A 66 -1.74 -8.35 8.92
N MET A 67 -0.72 -7.63 8.42
CA MET A 67 0.68 -7.86 8.82
C MET A 67 0.90 -7.65 10.33
N THR A 68 0.28 -6.63 10.91
CA THR A 68 0.38 -6.34 12.36
C THR A 68 -0.20 -7.50 13.17
N LEU A 69 -1.40 -7.97 12.83
CA LEU A 69 -2.05 -9.09 13.51
C LEU A 69 -1.23 -10.37 13.36
N ALA A 70 -0.76 -10.68 12.16
CA ALA A 70 0.11 -11.83 11.91
C ALA A 70 1.39 -11.77 12.76
N ALA A 71 2.04 -10.60 12.83
CA ALA A 71 3.23 -10.40 13.65
C ALA A 71 2.93 -10.57 15.14
N LEU A 72 1.84 -9.98 15.66
CA LEU A 72 1.43 -10.11 17.07
C LEU A 72 1.19 -11.58 17.46
N LEU A 73 0.65 -12.37 16.54
CA LEU A 73 0.36 -13.80 16.72
C LEU A 73 1.56 -14.71 16.42
N GLY A 74 2.75 -14.16 16.17
CA GLY A 74 4.00 -14.93 16.10
C GLY A 74 4.53 -15.24 14.70
N THR A 75 3.95 -14.68 13.63
CA THR A 75 4.51 -14.83 12.27
C THR A 75 5.95 -14.30 12.21
N SER A 76 6.90 -15.09 11.71
CA SER A 76 8.33 -14.76 11.74
C SER A 76 8.66 -13.44 11.00
N ALA A 77 9.64 -12.70 11.53
CA ALA A 77 10.06 -11.41 10.95
C ALA A 77 10.47 -11.48 9.46
N PRO A 78 11.14 -12.53 8.95
CA PRO A 78 11.45 -12.63 7.53
C PRO A 78 10.20 -12.63 6.63
N ILE A 79 9.11 -13.28 7.05
CA ILE A 79 7.84 -13.28 6.30
C ILE A 79 7.27 -11.86 6.27
N ILE A 80 7.28 -11.17 7.41
CA ILE A 80 6.81 -9.78 7.50
C ILE A 80 7.64 -8.84 6.61
N HIS A 81 8.96 -9.01 6.57
CA HIS A 81 9.83 -8.25 5.66
C HIS A 81 9.50 -8.48 4.19
N LEU A 82 9.31 -9.74 3.78
CA LEU A 82 8.93 -10.07 2.41
C LEU A 82 7.62 -9.39 2.03
N LEU A 83 6.57 -9.50 2.86
CA LEU A 83 5.27 -8.89 2.62
C LEU A 83 5.36 -7.35 2.56
N GLY A 84 6.14 -6.75 3.47
CA GLY A 84 6.37 -5.31 3.51
C GLY A 84 7.12 -4.77 2.30
N ILE A 85 8.12 -5.51 1.80
CA ILE A 85 8.84 -5.17 0.57
C ILE A 85 7.90 -5.22 -0.63
N LEU A 86 7.12 -6.30 -0.77
CA LEU A 86 6.15 -6.45 -1.86
C LEU A 86 5.13 -5.31 -1.85
N LEU A 87 4.55 -4.99 -0.69
CA LEU A 87 3.61 -3.89 -0.54
C LEU A 87 4.27 -2.57 -0.97
N THR A 88 5.42 -2.25 -0.38
CA THR A 88 6.07 -0.95 -0.58
C THR A 88 6.52 -0.76 -2.02
N ALA A 89 7.18 -1.75 -2.61
CA ALA A 89 7.59 -1.71 -4.02
C ALA A 89 6.38 -1.59 -4.94
N GLY A 90 5.31 -2.35 -4.68
CA GLY A 90 4.07 -2.28 -5.44
C GLY A 90 3.39 -0.91 -5.36
N ARG A 91 3.43 -0.26 -4.19
CA ARG A 91 2.86 1.08 -3.99
C ARG A 91 3.71 2.18 -4.57
N VAL A 92 5.02 2.10 -4.51
CA VAL A 92 5.91 3.06 -5.20
C VAL A 92 5.69 3.00 -6.71
N LEU A 93 5.74 1.82 -7.34
CA LEU A 93 5.55 1.68 -8.79
C LEU A 93 4.18 2.20 -9.25
N HIS A 94 3.12 1.86 -8.52
CA HIS A 94 1.78 2.31 -8.86
C HIS A 94 1.61 3.82 -8.66
N ALA A 95 2.18 4.38 -7.59
CA ALA A 95 2.13 5.80 -7.33
C ALA A 95 2.88 6.61 -8.42
N LEU A 96 4.04 6.10 -8.89
CA LEU A 96 4.74 6.66 -10.06
C LEU A 96 3.86 6.64 -11.32
N HIS A 97 3.16 5.53 -11.57
CA HIS A 97 2.29 5.42 -12.73
C HIS A 97 1.16 6.47 -12.74
N PHE A 98 0.55 6.70 -11.58
CA PHE A 98 -0.61 7.59 -11.47
C PHE A 98 -0.27 9.08 -11.34
N THR A 99 1.00 9.43 -11.16
CA THR A 99 1.45 10.83 -11.00
C THR A 99 2.14 11.38 -12.24
N ALA A 100 2.67 10.53 -13.12
CA ALA A 100 3.18 10.93 -14.43
C ALA A 100 2.14 10.72 -15.54
N ALA A 101 2.08 11.63 -16.51
CA ALA A 101 1.09 11.60 -17.61
C ALA A 101 1.42 10.54 -18.67
N ASP A 102 2.70 10.29 -18.88
CA ASP A 102 3.32 9.40 -19.86
C ASP A 102 3.87 8.11 -19.22
N ALA A 103 3.43 7.80 -18.00
CA ALA A 103 3.91 6.63 -17.28
C ALA A 103 3.67 5.33 -18.06
N PRO A 104 4.67 4.45 -18.15
CA PRO A 104 4.54 3.21 -18.88
C PRO A 104 3.58 2.24 -18.18
N MET A 105 2.90 1.41 -18.98
CA MET A 105 1.87 0.47 -18.49
C MET A 105 2.43 -0.57 -17.51
N TRP A 106 3.70 -0.97 -17.67
CA TRP A 106 4.31 -1.99 -16.82
C TRP A 106 4.35 -1.56 -15.34
N GLN A 107 4.47 -0.26 -15.04
CA GLN A 107 4.46 0.25 -13.66
C GLN A 107 3.13 -0.02 -12.97
N ARG A 108 2.01 0.13 -13.70
CA ARG A 108 0.68 -0.23 -13.20
C ARG A 108 0.58 -1.73 -12.98
N MET A 109 0.95 -2.53 -13.98
CA MET A 109 0.82 -3.99 -13.91
C MET A 109 1.65 -4.56 -12.75
N ALA A 110 2.95 -4.28 -12.72
CA ALA A 110 3.83 -4.72 -11.64
C ALA A 110 3.39 -4.16 -10.29
N GLY A 111 3.03 -2.88 -10.24
CA GLY A 111 2.55 -2.23 -9.02
C GLY A 111 1.30 -2.89 -8.44
N THR A 112 0.33 -3.25 -9.29
CA THR A 112 -0.87 -3.99 -8.88
C THR A 112 -0.54 -5.41 -8.44
N SER A 113 0.22 -6.17 -9.23
CA SER A 113 0.55 -7.56 -8.91
C SER A 113 1.28 -7.69 -7.58
N LEU A 114 2.29 -6.85 -7.31
CA LEU A 114 3.03 -6.88 -6.05
C LEU A 114 2.14 -6.53 -4.85
N SER A 115 1.23 -5.56 -5.02
CA SER A 115 0.32 -5.14 -3.95
C SER A 115 -0.73 -6.21 -3.64
N PHE A 116 -1.21 -6.92 -4.67
CA PHE A 116 -2.14 -8.04 -4.49
C PHE A 116 -1.45 -9.20 -3.78
N LEU A 117 -0.22 -9.54 -4.18
CA LEU A 117 0.55 -10.59 -3.51
C LEU A 117 0.80 -10.25 -2.04
N ALA A 118 1.16 -9.00 -1.73
CA ALA A 118 1.35 -8.55 -0.35
C ALA A 118 0.04 -8.63 0.46
N MET A 119 -1.07 -8.14 -0.09
CA MET A 119 -2.37 -8.16 0.59
C MET A 119 -2.89 -9.58 0.83
N ALA A 120 -2.83 -10.44 -0.20
CA ALA A 120 -3.23 -11.84 -0.09
C ALA A 120 -2.34 -12.59 0.91
N GLY A 121 -1.02 -12.42 0.82
CA GLY A 121 -0.07 -13.05 1.73
C GLY A 121 -0.23 -12.61 3.18
N ALA A 122 -0.41 -11.31 3.43
CA ALA A 122 -0.66 -10.77 4.77
C ALA A 122 -1.99 -11.27 5.35
N SER A 123 -3.04 -11.30 4.53
CA SER A 123 -4.37 -11.78 4.94
C SER A 123 -4.34 -13.27 5.30
N LEU A 124 -3.64 -14.07 4.49
CA LEU A 124 -3.44 -15.50 4.75
C LEU A 124 -2.61 -15.73 6.01
N ALA A 125 -1.51 -14.99 6.18
CA ALA A 125 -0.67 -15.11 7.38
C ALA A 125 -1.45 -14.77 8.67
N ALA A 126 -2.28 -13.72 8.63
CA ALA A 126 -3.14 -13.35 9.74
C ALA A 126 -4.19 -14.43 10.03
N LEU A 127 -4.85 -14.97 8.98
CA LEU A 127 -5.84 -16.03 9.11
C LEU A 127 -5.24 -17.29 9.72
N VAL A 128 -4.13 -17.79 9.16
CA VAL A 128 -3.47 -19.01 9.63
C VAL A 128 -2.99 -18.84 11.07
N SER A 129 -2.36 -17.71 11.40
CA SER A 129 -1.91 -17.45 12.77
C SER A 129 -3.08 -17.41 13.76
N GLY A 130 -4.19 -16.77 13.37
CA GLY A 130 -5.41 -16.72 14.19
C GLY A 130 -6.02 -18.09 14.45
N VAL A 131 -6.16 -18.91 13.41
CA VAL A 131 -6.71 -20.27 13.52
C VAL A 131 -5.82 -21.15 14.39
N MET A 132 -4.49 -21.09 14.20
CA MET A 132 -3.54 -21.90 14.98
C MET A 132 -3.60 -21.56 16.48
N VAL A 133 -3.75 -20.27 16.82
CA VAL A 133 -3.88 -19.84 18.23
C VAL A 133 -5.19 -20.29 18.87
N LEU A 134 -6.28 -20.40 18.10
CA LEU A 134 -7.56 -20.89 18.63
C LEU A 134 -7.63 -22.42 18.74
N ALA A 135 -6.81 -23.14 17.97
CA ALA A 135 -6.80 -24.60 17.93
C ALA A 135 -5.87 -25.26 18.96
N GLY A 136 -5.02 -24.48 19.63
CA GLY A 136 -4.12 -24.94 20.71
C GLY A 136 -4.61 -24.48 22.07
#